data_AF-S8C7N8-F1
#
_entry.id   AF-S8C7N8-F1
#
_cell.length_a   1.000
_cell.length_b   1.000
_cell.length_c   1.000
_cell.angle_alpha   90.00
_cell.angle_beta   90.00
_cell.angle_gamma   90.00
#
_symmetry.space_group_name_H-M   'P 1'
#
loop_
_entity.id
_entity.type
_entity.pdbx_description
1 polymer ?
#
loop_
_entity_poly.entity_id
_entity_poly.type
_entity_poly.pdbx_seq_one_letter_code
_entity_poly.pdbx_strand_id
1 'polypeptide(L)' 'MNESINRSLLNLLTYPWVEERVKQGKLLIHGGYYDFVECSFEKWTLGRGGSADSVVNREFWA' A
#
# COMPACT_ATOMS: atom_id res chain seq x y z
N MET A 1 13.41 7.08 -0.94
CA MET A 1 13.48 6.48 -2.29
C MET A 1 12.13 5.95 -2.81
N ASN A 2 10.96 6.25 -2.22
CA ASN A 2 9.66 5.99 -2.90
C ASN A 2 8.53 6.89 -2.34
N GLU A 3 8.78 8.19 -2.22
CA GLU A 3 7.76 9.15 -1.76
C GLU A 3 6.56 9.19 -2.72
N SER A 4 6.77 8.97 -4.03
CA SER A 4 5.72 8.96 -5.04
C SER A 4 4.68 7.87 -4.80
N ILE A 5 5.10 6.67 -4.40
CA ILE A 5 4.18 5.56 -4.11
C ILE A 5 3.36 5.87 -2.85
N ASN A 6 4.02 6.38 -1.81
CA ASN A 6 3.35 6.73 -0.57
C ASN A 6 2.34 7.87 -0.77
N ARG A 7 2.69 8.86 -1.61
CA ARG A 7 1.77 9.95 -2.03
C ARG A 7 0.57 9.41 -2.78
N SER A 8 0.76 8.49 -3.73
CA SER A 8 -0.33 7.89 -4.48
C SER A 8 -1.25 7.03 -3.59
N LEU A 9 -0.68 6.29 -2.64
CA LEU A 9 -1.45 5.49 -1.66
C LEU A 9 -2.26 6.39 -0.71
N LEU A 10 -1.64 7.44 -0.17
CA LEU A 10 -2.33 8.45 0.64
C LEU A 10 -3.45 9.15 -0.14
N ASN A 11 -3.21 9.45 -1.42
CA ASN A 11 -4.23 10.05 -2.28
C ASN A 11 -5.41 9.09 -2.54
N LEU A 12 -5.16 7.77 -2.58
CA LEU A 12 -6.22 6.77 -2.64
C LEU A 12 -7.05 6.72 -1.36
N LEU A 13 -6.42 6.92 -0.20
CA LEU A 13 -7.10 6.94 1.10
C LEU A 13 -7.94 8.21 1.33
N THR A 14 -7.69 9.30 0.61
CA THR A 14 -8.53 10.52 0.68
C THR A 14 -9.93 10.33 0.11
N TYR A 15 -10.19 9.25 -0.65
CA TYR A 15 -11.54 8.97 -1.12
C TYR A 15 -12.39 8.37 0.01
N PRO A 16 -13.54 8.99 0.37
CA PRO A 16 -14.32 8.57 1.53
C PRO A 16 -14.81 7.11 1.45
N TRP A 17 -15.12 6.62 0.24
CA TRP A 17 -15.53 5.23 0.03
C TRP A 17 -14.37 4.23 0.15
N VAL A 18 -13.13 4.65 -0.17
CA VAL A 18 -11.93 3.82 0.00
C VAL A 18 -11.59 3.76 1.49
N GLU A 19 -11.53 4.93 2.12
CA GLU A 19 -11.27 5.05 3.55
C GLU A 19 -12.24 4.17 4.34
N GLU A 20 -13.55 4.32 4.13
CA GLU A 20 -14.57 3.57 4.86
C GLU A 20 -14.42 2.05 4.69
N ARG A 21 -14.15 1.58 3.47
CA ARG A 21 -13.99 0.13 3.21
C ARG A 21 -12.70 -0.42 3.80
N VAL A 22 -11.62 0.36 3.81
CA VAL A 22 -10.37 0.01 4.51
C VAL A 22 -10.61 0.00 6.03
N LYS A 23 -11.34 0.99 6.58
CA LYS A 23 -11.72 1.02 8.01
C LYS A 23 -12.59 -0.17 8.40
N GLN A 24 -13.48 -0.62 7.52
CA GLN A 24 -14.32 -1.80 7.72
C GLN A 24 -13.57 -3.14 7.52
N GLY A 25 -12.28 -3.12 7.14
CA GLY A 25 -11.52 -4.32 6.80
C GLY A 25 -12.03 -5.06 5.55
N LYS A 26 -12.87 -4.42 4.75
CA LYS A 26 -13.45 -4.97 3.51
C LYS A 26 -12.60 -4.70 2.27
N LEU A 27 -11.61 -3.82 2.39
CA LEU A 27 -10.70 -3.45 1.32
C LEU A 27 -9.27 -3.45 1.85
N LEU A 28 -8.39 -4.14 1.13
CA LEU A 28 -6.94 -4.14 1.37
C LEU A 28 -6.29 -3.34 0.25
N ILE A 29 -5.34 -2.47 0.59
CA ILE A 29 -4.59 -1.72 -0.41
C ILE A 29 -3.21 -2.36 -0.53
N HIS A 30 -2.85 -2.71 -1.77
CA HIS A 30 -1.55 -3.24 -2.10
C HIS A 30 -0.82 -2.22 -2.98
N GLY A 31 0.36 -1.78 -2.54
CA GLY A 31 1.30 -1.02 -3.36
C GLY A 31 2.32 -1.98 -3.98
N GLY A 32 2.83 -1.65 -5.16
CA GLY A 32 3.90 -2.39 -5.81
C GLY A 32 4.83 -1.44 -6.54
N TYR A 33 6.13 -1.72 -6.48
CA TYR A 33 7.17 -1.04 -7.23
C TYR A 33 7.92 -2.07 -8.04
N TYR A 34 7.92 -1.87 -9.35
CA TYR A 34 8.66 -2.70 -10.27
C TYR A 34 9.88 -1.93 -10.76
N ASP A 35 11.07 -2.44 -10.47
CA ASP A 35 12.32 -1.92 -10.99
C ASP A 35 12.67 -2.67 -12.29
N PHE A 36 12.62 -1.95 -13.41
CA PHE A 36 12.91 -2.52 -14.73
C PHE A 36 14.41 -2.77 -14.96
N VAL A 37 15.29 -2.13 -14.20
CA VAL A 37 16.75 -2.25 -14.35
C VAL A 37 17.24 -3.47 -13.60
N GLU A 38 16.77 -3.64 -12.37
CA GLU A 38 17.14 -4.76 -11.48
C GLU A 38 16.23 -5.98 -11.68
N CYS A 39 15.19 -5.86 -12.52
CA CYS A 39 14.17 -6.89 -12.76
C CYS A 39 13.55 -7.39 -11.44
N SER A 40 13.34 -6.49 -10.49
CA SER A 40 12.85 -6.80 -9.15
C SER A 40 11.50 -6.16 -8.88
N PHE A 41 10.67 -6.85 -8.09
CA PHE A 41 9.35 -6.38 -7.71
C PHE A 41 9.23 -6.34 -6.19
N GLU A 42 9.04 -5.13 -5.67
CA GLU A 42 8.75 -4.91 -4.25
C GLU A 42 7.25 -4.64 -4.07
N LYS A 43 6.60 -5.47 -3.26
CA LYS A 43 5.17 -5.38 -2.96
C LYS A 43 4.99 -5.00 -1.50
N TRP A 44 4.13 -4.03 -1.24
CA TRP A 44 3.70 -3.66 0.10
C TRP A 44 2.20 -3.90 0.25
N THR A 45 1.83 -4.60 1.30
CA THR A 45 0.43 -4.70 1.71
C THR A 45 0.21 -3.77 2.89
N LEU A 46 -0.69 -2.82 2.70
CA LEU A 46 -1.13 -1.88 3.72
C LEU A 46 -2.41 -2.44 4.31
N GLY A 47 -2.38 -2.72 5.61
CA GLY A 47 -3.49 -3.35 6.30
C GLY A 47 -3.64 -2.75 7.68
N ARG A 48 -4.89 -2.49 8.05
CA ARG A 48 -5.21 -1.72 9.24
C ARG A 48 -5.35 -2.65 10.44
N GLY A 49 -4.22 -2.99 11.07
CA GLY A 49 -4.17 -3.69 12.35
C GLY A 49 -4.21 -2.72 13.52
N GLY A 50 -5.40 -2.25 13.91
CA GLY A 50 -5.60 -1.46 15.13
C GLY A 50 -5.00 -0.04 15.09
N SER A 51 -5.87 0.96 14.96
CA SER A 51 -5.61 2.41 15.15
C SER A 51 -4.52 3.12 14.32
N ALA A 52 -3.62 2.43 13.61
CA ALA A 52 -2.65 3.07 12.71
C ALA A 52 -2.49 2.30 11.40
N ASP A 53 -2.44 3.05 10.31
CA ASP A 53 -2.20 2.52 8.97
C ASP A 53 -0.75 2.03 8.89
N SER A 54 -0.56 0.71 8.86
CA SER A 54 0.76 0.08 9.03
C SER A 54 1.04 -0.83 7.83
N VAL A 55 2.27 -0.79 7.32
CA VAL A 55 2.73 -1.75 6.32
C VAL A 55 2.82 -3.11 7.02
N VAL A 56 1.87 -4.01 6.71
CA VAL A 56 1.77 -5.33 7.37
C VAL A 56 2.71 -6.34 6.73
N ASN A 57 3.01 -6.15 5.45
CA ASN A 57 3.79 -7.12 4.70
C ASN A 57 4.57 -6.44 3.58
N ARG A 58 5.86 -6.75 3.50
CA ARG A 58 6.77 -6.31 2.45
C ARG A 58 7.36 -7.56 1.81
N GLU A 59 6.96 -7.85 0.59
CA GLU A 59 7.45 -8.99 -0.18
C GLU A 59 8.41 -8.46 -1.24
N PHE A 60 9.59 -9.06 -1.34
CA PHE A 60 10.56 -8.77 -2.38
C PHE A 60 10.67 -10.00 -3.28
N TRP A 61 10.45 -9.78 -4.57
CA TRP A 61 10.47 -10.80 -5.60
C TRP A 61 11.63 -10.45 -6.56
N ALA A 62 12.62 -11.33 -6.63
CA ALA A 62 13.79 -11.24 -7.51
C ALA A 62 14.07 -12.60 -8.14
#